data_AF-A0AAD9WI49-F1
#
_entry.id   AF-A0AAD9WI49-F1
#
_cell.length_a   1.000
_cell.length_b   1.000
_cell.length_c   1.000
_cell.angle_alpha   90.00
_cell.angle_beta   90.00
_cell.angle_gamma   90.00
#
_symmetry.space_group_name_H-M   'P 1'
#
loop_
_entity.id
_entity.type
_entity.pdbx_description
1 polymer ?
#
loop_
_entity_poly.entity_id
_entity_poly.type
_entity_poly.pdbx_seq_one_letter_code
_entity_poly.pdbx_strand_id
1 'polypeptide(L)'
;FEQKRGHVVSAVELLIKYRGVSEQEAVEELQKRVIDAWKDTNEEFLRPIAVPMPILTRVLNLSRVIDVLYSDGDNYTHSETKLKDYVTSLFVNPLPM
;
A
#
# COMPACT_ATOMS: atom_id res chain seq x y z
N PHE A 1 14.93 -2.38 5.99
CA PHE A 1 14.77 -1.87 7.36
C PHE A 1 14.36 -2.99 8.32
N GLU A 2 13.26 -3.69 8.03
CA GLU A 2 12.70 -4.76 8.87
C GLU A 2 13.71 -5.86 9.26
N GLN A 3 14.48 -6.36 8.28
CA GLN A 3 15.45 -7.44 8.55
C GLN A 3 16.66 -7.01 9.37
N LYS A 4 17.13 -5.78 9.16
CA LYS A 4 18.28 -5.25 9.91
C LYS A 4 17.99 -5.16 11.41
N ARG A 5 16.73 -5.01 11.80
CA ARG A 5 16.31 -4.92 13.21
C ARG A 5 15.75 -6.23 13.77
N GLY A 6 15.85 -7.35 13.03
CA GLY A 6 15.34 -8.65 13.46
C GLY A 6 13.83 -8.68 13.64
N HIS A 7 13.07 -7.98 12.79
CA HIS A 7 11.62 -8.08 12.82
C HIS A 7 11.14 -9.47 12.41
N VAL A 8 9.86 -9.77 12.64
CA VAL A 8 9.28 -11.05 12.21
C VAL A 8 9.42 -11.21 10.69
N VAL A 9 9.49 -12.47 10.25
CA VAL A 9 9.65 -12.85 8.84
C VAL A 9 8.61 -12.14 7.97
N SER A 10 9.09 -11.46 6.91
CA SER A 10 8.22 -10.72 5.99
C SER A 10 7.50 -11.66 5.02
N ALA A 11 6.45 -11.17 4.34
CA ALA A 11 5.74 -11.96 3.32
C ALA A 11 6.67 -12.39 2.17
N VAL A 12 7.63 -11.53 1.80
CA VAL A 12 8.64 -11.82 0.78
C VAL A 12 9.54 -12.97 1.24
N GLU A 13 10.09 -12.87 2.45
CA GLU A 13 10.95 -13.94 3.00
C GLU A 13 10.21 -15.26 3.19
N LEU A 14 8.92 -15.19 3.57
CA LEU A 14 8.07 -16.36 3.68
C LEU A 14 7.93 -17.05 2.31
N LEU A 15 7.67 -16.29 1.24
CA LEU A 15 7.56 -16.86 -0.11
C LEU A 15 8.87 -17.49 -0.57
N ILE A 16 10.00 -16.79 -0.38
CA ILE A 16 11.34 -17.32 -0.71
C ILE A 16 11.59 -18.63 0.06
N LYS A 17 11.35 -18.64 1.37
CA LYS A 17 11.65 -19.79 2.23
C LYS A 17 10.78 -21.01 1.92
N TYR A 18 9.49 -20.83 1.70
CA TYR A 18 8.55 -21.96 1.58
C TYR A 18 8.27 -22.39 0.14
N ARG A 19 8.44 -21.49 -0.84
CA ARG A 19 8.23 -21.82 -2.26
C ARG A 19 9.52 -21.90 -3.06
N GLY A 20 10.66 -21.51 -2.48
CA GLY A 20 11.97 -21.55 -3.15
C GLY A 20 12.08 -20.56 -4.32
N VAL A 21 11.21 -19.55 -4.36
CA VAL A 21 11.20 -18.52 -5.40
C VAL A 21 12.28 -17.47 -5.12
N SER A 22 12.71 -16.75 -6.15
CA SER A 22 13.55 -15.57 -6.00
C SER A 22 12.80 -14.42 -5.32
N GLU A 23 13.54 -13.44 -4.81
CA GLU A 23 12.94 -12.22 -4.22
C GLU A 23 12.07 -11.47 -5.24
N GLN A 24 12.54 -11.37 -6.49
CA GLN A 24 11.80 -10.72 -7.57
C GLN A 24 10.46 -11.43 -7.84
N GLU A 25 10.47 -12.77 -7.96
CA GLU A 25 9.26 -13.56 -8.14
C GLU A 25 8.30 -13.44 -6.95
N ALA A 26 8.82 -13.39 -5.72
CA ALA A 26 8.02 -13.17 -4.52
C ALA A 26 7.33 -11.80 -4.54
N VAL A 27 8.06 -10.74 -4.93
CA VAL A 27 7.50 -9.38 -5.07
C VAL A 27 6.43 -9.34 -6.16
N GLU A 28 6.69 -9.93 -7.33
CA GLU A 28 5.72 -9.99 -8.43
C GLU A 28 4.45 -10.76 -8.03
N GLU A 29 4.59 -11.89 -7.32
CA GLU A 29 3.44 -12.64 -6.81
C GLU A 29 2.60 -11.79 -5.84
N LEU A 30 3.24 -11.08 -4.92
CA LEU A 30 2.54 -10.20 -3.97
C LEU A 30 1.85 -9.02 -4.67
N GLN A 31 2.51 -8.40 -5.65
CA GLN A 31 1.91 -7.33 -6.45
C GLN A 31 0.67 -7.81 -7.21
N LYS A 32 0.73 -9.02 -7.79
CA LYS A 32 -0.44 -9.62 -8.43
C LYS A 32 -1.61 -9.78 -7.46
N ARG A 33 -1.35 -10.24 -6.22
CA ARG A 33 -2.39 -10.35 -5.19
C ARG A 33 -2.98 -9.01 -4.80
N VAL A 34 -2.18 -7.94 -4.75
CA VAL A 34 -2.68 -6.57 -4.52
C VAL A 34 -3.59 -6.12 -5.66
N ILE A 35 -3.21 -6.37 -6.92
CA ILE A 35 -4.02 -6.04 -8.10
C ILE A 35 -5.36 -6.80 -8.07
N ASP A 36 -5.33 -8.09 -7.73
CA ASP A 36 -6.55 -8.89 -7.65
C ASP A 36 -7.46 -8.40 -6.49
N ALA A 37 -6.90 -8.05 -5.32
CA ALA A 37 -7.66 -7.45 -4.23
C ALA A 37 -8.30 -6.08 -4.60
N TRP A 38 -7.64 -5.30 -5.46
CA TRP A 38 -8.23 -4.08 -6.01
C TRP A 38 -9.43 -4.36 -6.92
N LYS A 39 -9.36 -5.42 -7.76
CA LYS A 39 -10.48 -5.84 -8.60
C LYS A 39 -11.66 -6.30 -7.74
N ASP A 40 -11.41 -7.13 -6.74
CA ASP A 40 -12.44 -7.61 -5.82
C ASP A 40 -13.12 -6.44 -5.10
N THR A 41 -12.34 -5.47 -4.62
CA THR A 41 -12.87 -4.25 -3.99
C THR A 41 -13.77 -3.48 -4.95
N ASN A 42 -13.34 -3.28 -6.20
CA ASN A 42 -14.14 -2.57 -7.20
C ASN A 42 -15.43 -3.31 -7.53
N GLU A 43 -15.39 -4.63 -7.66
CA GLU A 43 -16.57 -5.46 -7.93
C GLU A 43 -17.58 -5.37 -6.78
N GLU A 44 -17.13 -5.47 -5.53
CA GLU A 44 -18.01 -5.39 -4.37
C GLU A 44 -18.70 -4.03 -4.26
N PHE A 45 -18.00 -2.94 -4.55
CA PHE A 45 -18.58 -1.59 -4.57
C PHE A 45 -19.66 -1.38 -5.67
N LEU A 46 -19.76 -2.26 -6.66
CA LEU A 46 -20.82 -2.23 -7.68
C LEU A 46 -22.09 -2.97 -7.24
N ARG A 47 -22.03 -3.76 -6.17
CA ARG A 47 -23.14 -4.57 -5.67
C ARG A 47 -23.91 -3.81 -4.58
N PRO A 48 -25.18 -4.19 -4.28
CA PRO A 48 -25.88 -3.68 -3.11
C PRO A 48 -25.13 -4.07 -1.83
N ILE A 49 -24.69 -3.08 -1.04
CA ILE A 49 -23.96 -3.30 0.22
C ILE A 49 -24.81 -2.86 1.41
N ALA A 50 -24.86 -3.71 2.44
CA ALA A 50 -25.57 -3.44 3.69
C ALA A 50 -24.86 -2.41 4.60
N VAL A 51 -23.55 -2.23 4.41
CA VAL A 51 -22.73 -1.30 5.19
C VAL A 51 -22.85 0.13 4.62
N PRO A 52 -23.01 1.16 5.47
CA PRO A 52 -23.04 2.54 5.01
C PRO A 52 -21.79 2.97 4.24
N MET A 53 -21.98 3.64 3.11
CA MET A 53 -20.90 4.17 2.26
C MET A 53 -19.85 5.00 3.02
N PRO A 54 -20.19 5.85 4.01
CA PRO A 54 -19.17 6.60 4.75
C PRO A 54 -18.15 5.70 5.46
N ILE A 55 -18.54 4.51 5.93
CA ILE A 55 -17.65 3.55 6.58
C ILE A 55 -16.75 2.89 5.52
N LEU A 56 -17.35 2.44 4.42
CA LEU A 56 -16.61 1.80 3.32
C LEU A 56 -15.57 2.74 2.71
N THR A 57 -15.92 4.02 2.53
CA THR A 57 -15.00 5.05 2.01
C THR A 57 -13.79 5.23 2.91
N ARG A 58 -13.90 5.05 4.24
CA ARG A 58 -12.74 5.12 5.14
C ARG A 58 -11.76 3.97 4.88
N VAL A 59 -12.28 2.75 4.72
CA VAL A 59 -11.45 1.56 4.42
C VAL A 59 -10.80 1.71 3.05
N LEU A 60 -11.57 2.11 2.04
CA LEU A 60 -11.05 2.34 0.69
C LEU A 60 -9.96 3.41 0.66
N ASN A 61 -10.17 4.53 1.36
CA ASN A 61 -9.17 5.59 1.43
C ASN A 61 -7.93 5.18 2.23
N LEU A 62 -8.07 4.32 3.25
CA LEU A 62 -6.90 3.75 3.93
C LEU A 62 -6.06 2.91 2.96
N SER A 63 -6.68 2.02 2.19
CA SER A 63 -5.98 1.22 1.16
C SER A 63 -5.26 2.10 0.13
N ARG A 64 -5.91 3.18 -0.33
CA ARG A 64 -5.31 4.15 -1.26
C ARG A 64 -4.10 4.87 -0.65
N VAL A 65 -4.18 5.27 0.62
CA VAL A 65 -3.05 5.92 1.29
C VAL A 65 -1.88 4.96 1.43
N ILE A 66 -2.11 3.69 1.77
CA ILE A 66 -1.04 2.68 1.84
C ILE A 66 -0.35 2.51 0.47
N ASP A 67 -1.13 2.46 -0.62
CA ASP A 67 -0.60 2.39 -1.98
C ASP A 67 0.30 3.60 -2.30
N VAL A 68 -0.15 4.82 -1.98
CA VAL A 68 0.66 6.05 -2.14
C VAL A 68 1.95 5.99 -1.33
N LEU A 69 1.86 5.63 -0.05
CA LEU A 69 2.99 5.62 0.89
C LEU A 69 4.07 4.60 0.52
N TYR A 70 3.68 3.47 -0.07
CA TYR A 70 4.61 2.37 -0.38
C TYR A 70 4.82 2.12 -1.89
N SER A 71 4.36 3.04 -2.74
CA SER A 71 4.50 2.97 -4.20
C SER A 71 5.95 2.91 -4.70
N ASP A 72 6.88 3.48 -3.94
CA ASP A 72 8.30 3.60 -4.31
C ASP A 72 9.18 3.50 -3.06
N GLY A 73 9.17 2.32 -2.44
CA GLY A 73 9.82 2.08 -1.16
C GLY A 73 9.04 2.64 0.02
N ASP A 74 9.70 2.76 1.18
CA ASP A 74 9.05 3.22 2.41
C ASP A 74 9.06 4.75 2.51
N ASN A 75 8.06 5.40 1.89
CA ASN A 75 7.90 6.85 1.96
C ASN A 75 7.32 7.32 3.31
N TYR A 76 6.87 6.39 4.17
CA TYR A 76 6.24 6.76 5.43
C TYR A 76 7.27 7.10 6.51
N THR A 77 8.30 6.26 6.66
CA THR A 77 9.31 6.45 7.72
C THR A 77 10.56 7.19 7.25
N HIS A 78 10.86 7.19 5.95
CA HIS A 78 12.05 7.86 5.41
C HIS A 78 11.74 9.31 5.05
N SER A 79 12.29 10.26 5.80
CA SER A 79 12.00 11.70 5.70
C SER A 79 12.49 12.38 4.41
N GLU A 80 13.38 11.73 3.67
CA GLU A 80 13.95 12.23 2.40
C GLU A 80 13.09 11.83 1.18
N THR A 81 11.93 11.23 1.41
CA THR A 81 11.06 10.69 0.37
C THR A 81 9.93 11.64 -0.02
N LYS A 82 9.17 11.24 -1.05
CA LYS A 82 8.10 12.03 -1.69
C LYS A 82 6.97 12.45 -0.73
N LEU A 83 6.79 11.77 0.40
CA LEU A 83 5.73 12.11 1.35
C LEU A 83 5.87 13.54 1.87
N LYS A 84 7.09 14.01 2.11
CA LYS A 84 7.33 15.38 2.57
C LYS A 84 6.87 16.40 1.52
N ASP A 85 7.10 16.11 0.25
CA ASP A 85 6.67 16.97 -0.85
C ASP A 85 5.14 16.99 -0.96
N TYR A 86 4.48 15.84 -0.83
CA TYR A 86 3.02 15.76 -0.81
C TYR A 86 2.41 16.55 0.35
N VAL A 87 2.94 16.39 1.57
CA VAL A 87 2.47 17.13 2.75
C VAL A 87 2.67 18.63 2.56
N THR A 88 3.84 19.04 2.06
CA THR A 88 4.14 20.46 1.82
C THR A 88 3.19 21.03 0.76
N SER A 89 2.94 20.31 -0.33
CA SER A 89 2.00 20.74 -1.37
C SER A 89 0.54 20.81 -0.90
N LEU A 90 0.12 19.93 0.01
CA LEU A 90 -1.28 19.85 0.45
C LEU A 90 -1.60 20.81 1.60
N PHE A 91 -0.65 21.07 2.49
CA PHE A 91 -0.91 21.74 3.76
C PHE A 91 -0.08 23.00 4.00
N VAL A 92 1.00 23.23 3.24
CA VAL A 92 1.90 24.37 3.45
C VAL A 92 1.81 25.37 2.30
N ASN A 93 1.88 24.89 1.07
CA ASN A 93 1.90 25.75 -0.11
C ASN A 93 0.48 26.00 -0.62
N PRO A 94 0.02 27.27 -0.68
CA PRO A 94 -1.25 27.58 -1.32
C PRO A 94 -1.16 27.37 -2.83
N LEU A 95 -2.30 27.09 -3.46
CA LEU A 95 -2.39 27.11 -4.92
C LEU A 95 -2.12 28.54 -5.42
N PRO A 96 -1.40 28.69 -6.56
CA PRO A 96 -1.23 30.00 -7.17
C PRO A 96 -2.59 30.59 -7.54
N MET A 97 -2.77 31.88 -7.25
CA MET A 97 -3.97 32.66 -7.61
C MET A 97 -3.91 33.14 -9.06
#